data_AF-A0A7I9YQR0-F1
#
_entry.id   AF-A0A7I9YQR0-F1
#
_cell.length_a   1.000
_cell.length_b   1.000
_cell.length_c   1.000
_cell.angle_alpha   90.00
_cell.angle_beta   90.00
_cell.angle_gamma   90.00
#
_symmetry.space_group_name_H-M   'P 1'
#
loop_
_entity.id
_entity.type
_entity.pdbx_description
1 polymer ?
#
loop_
_entity_poly.entity_id
_entity_poly.type
_entity_poly.pdbx_seq_one_letter_code
_entity_poly.pdbx_strand_id
1 'polypeptide(L)'
;MTVQGGDSDRSPAEHPATTYFAERLQELASTTSVHGDSGHARRMTPLRLQKLLKEQAPDLPVSQTQIYRYYHGEAAPRLDVVYELAHLFGVSPRDFLPE
;
A
#
# COMPACT_ATOMS: atom_id res chain seq x y z
N MET A 1 23.50 35.96 1.96
CA MET A 1 22.53 35.17 2.75
C MET A 1 21.35 34.95 1.83
N THR A 2 21.39 33.84 1.09
CA THR A 2 20.50 33.49 -0.03
C THR A 2 20.71 31.98 -0.21
N VAL A 3 19.74 31.09 -0.25
CA VAL A 3 18.29 31.11 -0.48
C VAL A 3 17.68 29.94 0.32
N GLN A 4 16.50 30.10 0.92
CA GLN A 4 15.71 28.99 1.48
C GLN A 4 15.03 28.24 0.34
N GLY A 5 15.18 26.91 0.36
CA GLY A 5 14.68 25.98 -0.65
C GLY A 5 13.15 26.03 -0.78
N GLY A 6 12.69 26.14 -2.03
CA GLY A 6 11.31 25.90 -2.39
C GLY A 6 11.06 24.40 -2.48
N ASP A 7 10.54 23.82 -1.41
CA ASP A 7 10.12 22.41 -1.33
C ASP A 7 8.59 22.28 -1.41
N SER A 8 7.93 23.21 -2.13
CA SER A 8 6.48 23.44 -2.04
C SER A 8 5.68 23.10 -3.29
N ASP A 9 6.20 22.30 -4.22
CA ASP A 9 5.43 21.96 -5.43
C ASP A 9 5.58 20.50 -5.90
N ARG A 10 5.75 19.56 -4.97
CA ARG A 10 5.56 18.14 -5.30
C ARG A 10 4.10 17.78 -5.04
N SER A 11 3.36 17.63 -6.13
CA SER A 11 2.06 16.95 -6.09
C SER A 11 2.23 15.60 -5.35
N PRO A 12 1.27 15.17 -4.51
CA PRO A 12 1.37 13.90 -3.75
C PRO A 12 1.60 12.66 -4.64
N ALA A 13 1.37 12.78 -5.95
CA ALA A 13 1.67 11.78 -6.96
C ALA A 13 3.18 11.54 -7.22
N GLU A 14 4.08 12.42 -6.77
CA GLU A 14 5.53 12.34 -7.04
C GLU A 14 6.39 12.31 -5.77
N HIS A 15 5.84 11.87 -4.65
CA HIS A 15 6.62 11.75 -3.43
C HIS A 15 7.39 10.41 -3.41
N PRO A 16 8.73 10.37 -3.22
CA PRO A 16 9.50 9.12 -3.23
C PRO A 16 8.95 8.03 -2.28
N ALA A 17 8.40 8.44 -1.13
CA ALA A 17 7.76 7.53 -0.19
C ALA A 17 6.48 6.88 -0.72
N THR A 18 5.67 7.57 -1.55
CA THR A 18 4.46 6.97 -2.14
C THR A 18 4.83 5.98 -3.24
N THR A 19 5.86 6.28 -4.02
CA THR A 19 6.42 5.36 -5.02
C THR A 19 6.96 4.10 -4.36
N TYR A 20 7.83 4.23 -3.36
CA TYR A 20 8.38 3.08 -2.64
C TYR A 20 7.28 2.21 -2.03
N PHE A 21 6.31 2.85 -1.36
CA PHE A 21 5.19 2.14 -0.77
C PHE A 21 4.38 1.35 -1.82
N ALA A 22 4.07 1.98 -2.95
CA ALA A 22 3.30 1.35 -4.02
C ALA A 22 4.05 0.17 -4.63
N GLU A 23 5.35 0.31 -4.89
CA GLU A 23 6.20 -0.76 -5.41
C GLU A 23 6.24 -1.95 -4.44
N ARG A 24 6.47 -1.68 -3.15
CA ARG A 24 6.49 -2.73 -2.12
C ARG A 24 5.14 -3.43 -1.98
N LEU A 25 4.05 -2.67 -2.01
CA LEU A 25 2.69 -3.22 -1.96
C LEU A 25 2.41 -4.13 -3.15
N GLN A 26 2.81 -3.71 -4.36
CA GLN A 26 2.66 -4.51 -5.58
C GLN A 26 3.51 -5.78 -5.54
N GLU A 27 4.73 -5.69 -5.03
CA GLU A 27 5.62 -6.84 -4.84
C GLU A 27 4.99 -7.88 -3.90
N LEU A 28 4.56 -7.46 -2.70
CA LEU A 28 3.91 -8.33 -1.72
C LEU A 28 2.60 -8.93 -2.26
N ALA A 29 1.80 -8.13 -2.98
CA ALA A 29 0.56 -8.61 -3.61
C ALA A 29 0.83 -9.64 -4.74
N SER A 30 1.99 -9.57 -5.39
CA SER A 30 2.38 -10.50 -6.46
C SER A 30 2.90 -11.84 -5.93
N THR A 31 3.56 -11.83 -4.78
CA THR A 31 4.15 -13.02 -4.14
C THR A 31 3.15 -13.73 -3.23
N THR A 32 2.15 -13.00 -2.71
CA THR A 32 1.06 -13.55 -1.90
C THR A 32 0.07 -14.29 -2.77
N SER A 33 0.34 -15.56 -3.01
CA SER A 33 -0.62 -16.49 -3.60
C SER A 33 -1.68 -16.82 -2.56
N VAL A 34 -2.80 -16.11 -2.59
CA VAL A 34 -4.00 -16.55 -1.88
C VAL A 34 -4.36 -17.91 -2.45
N HIS A 35 -4.13 -18.98 -1.68
CA HIS A 35 -4.52 -20.34 -2.02
C HIS A 35 -6.04 -20.35 -2.23
N GLY A 36 -6.46 -20.13 -3.48
CA GLY A 36 -7.75 -20.59 -3.93
C GLY A 36 -7.63 -22.08 -4.15
N ASP A 37 -8.58 -22.85 -3.64
CA ASP A 37 -8.71 -24.32 -3.79
C ASP A 37 -8.60 -24.85 -5.24
N SER A 38 -8.47 -23.98 -6.24
CA SER A 38 -8.39 -24.28 -7.67
C SER A 38 -6.97 -24.36 -8.25
N GLY A 39 -5.91 -24.29 -7.44
CA GLY A 39 -4.52 -24.55 -7.90
C GLY A 39 -3.94 -23.50 -8.86
N HIS A 40 -4.63 -22.39 -9.10
CA HIS A 40 -4.13 -21.28 -9.91
C HIS A 40 -3.77 -20.09 -9.01
N ALA A 41 -2.47 -19.78 -8.92
CA ALA A 41 -1.98 -18.55 -8.33
C ALA A 41 -2.50 -17.35 -9.14
N ARG A 42 -3.59 -16.74 -8.68
CA ARG A 42 -4.13 -15.50 -9.25
C ARG A 42 -3.47 -14.33 -8.50
N ARG A 43 -2.82 -13.43 -9.24
CA ARG A 43 -2.28 -12.18 -8.67
C ARG A 43 -3.35 -11.47 -7.83
N MET A 44 -2.96 -10.99 -6.65
CA MET A 44 -3.87 -10.25 -5.78
C MET A 44 -4.17 -8.89 -6.39
N THR A 45 -5.45 -8.61 -6.66
CA THR A 45 -5.88 -7.32 -7.22
C THR A 45 -6.15 -6.31 -6.10
N PRO A 46 -6.12 -4.98 -6.38
CA PRO A 46 -6.46 -3.96 -5.37
C PRO A 46 -7.85 -4.16 -4.75
N LEU A 47 -8.82 -4.61 -5.55
CA LEU A 47 -10.16 -4.94 -5.06
C LEU A 47 -10.15 -6.13 -4.09
N ARG A 48 -9.35 -7.17 -4.36
CA ARG A 48 -9.24 -8.31 -3.45
C ARG A 48 -8.53 -7.94 -2.16
N LEU A 49 -7.47 -7.13 -2.26
CA LEU A 49 -6.77 -6.57 -1.12
C LEU A 49 -7.72 -5.77 -0.22
N GLN A 50 -8.56 -4.92 -0.81
CA GLN A 50 -9.56 -4.15 -0.06
C GLN A 50 -10.55 -5.04 0.68
N LYS A 51 -11.01 -6.14 0.06
CA LYS A 51 -11.93 -7.09 0.72
C LYS A 51 -11.28 -7.76 1.91
N LEU A 52 -10.05 -8.26 1.73
CA LEU A 52 -9.29 -8.90 2.81
C LEU A 52 -9.03 -7.95 3.97
N LEU A 53 -8.67 -6.69 3.70
CA LEU A 53 -8.51 -5.68 4.74
C LEU A 53 -9.82 -5.41 5.49
N LYS A 54 -10.95 -5.38 4.79
CA LYS A 54 -12.26 -5.14 5.43
C LYS A 54 -12.71 -6.34 6.28
N GLU A 55 -12.32 -7.55 5.90
CA GLU A 55 -12.56 -8.78 6.68
C GLU A 55 -11.67 -8.83 7.92
N GLN A 56 -10.39 -8.47 7.79
CA GLN A 56 -9.41 -8.45 8.88
C GLN A 56 -9.67 -7.30 9.87
N ALA A 57 -9.93 -6.09 9.36
CA ALA A 57 -10.07 -4.87 10.13
C ALA A 57 -11.32 -4.08 9.65
N PRO A 58 -12.52 -4.48 10.10
CA PRO A 58 -13.79 -3.89 9.62
C PRO A 58 -13.93 -2.40 9.97
N ASP A 59 -13.26 -1.95 11.03
CA ASP A 59 -13.28 -0.56 11.50
C ASP A 59 -12.22 0.32 10.82
N LEU A 60 -11.35 -0.24 9.98
CA LEU A 60 -10.32 0.52 9.27
C LEU A 60 -11.00 1.45 8.24
N PRO A 61 -10.83 2.78 8.34
CA PRO A 61 -11.48 3.73 7.43
C PRO A 61 -10.75 3.80 6.09
N VAL A 62 -10.81 2.72 5.30
CA VAL A 62 -10.18 2.64 3.98
C VAL A 62 -11.19 2.26 2.90
N SER A 63 -11.33 3.13 1.90
CA SER A 63 -12.22 2.90 0.77
C SER A 63 -11.48 2.17 -0.36
N GLN A 64 -12.24 1.57 -1.29
CA GLN A 64 -11.66 0.99 -2.50
C GLN A 64 -10.84 2.01 -3.29
N THR A 65 -11.36 3.22 -3.51
CA THR A 65 -10.62 4.29 -4.19
C THR A 65 -9.29 4.60 -3.49
N GLN A 66 -9.27 4.59 -2.15
CA GLN A 66 -8.04 4.83 -1.40
C GLN A 66 -7.02 3.71 -1.57
N ILE A 67 -7.45 2.44 -1.58
CA ILE A 67 -6.58 1.30 -1.90
C ILE A 67 -5.99 1.42 -3.30
N TYR A 68 -6.78 1.84 -4.29
CA TYR A 68 -6.26 2.08 -5.64
C TYR A 68 -5.20 3.19 -5.66
N ARG A 69 -5.44 4.30 -4.96
CA ARG A 69 -4.46 5.39 -4.86
C ARG A 69 -3.15 4.92 -4.23
N TYR A 70 -3.21 4.13 -3.16
CA TYR A 70 -2.03 3.52 -2.55
C TYR A 70 -1.31 2.57 -3.50
N TYR A 71 -2.06 1.73 -4.20
CA TYR A 71 -1.52 0.75 -5.13
C TYR A 71 -0.81 1.40 -6.32
N HIS A 72 -1.25 2.59 -6.74
CA HIS A 72 -0.66 3.35 -7.84
C HIS A 72 0.30 4.47 -7.41
N GLY A 73 0.58 4.62 -6.11
CA GLY A 73 1.49 5.65 -5.59
C GLY A 73 0.93 7.07 -5.61
N GLU A 74 -0.39 7.22 -5.75
CA GLU A 74 -1.10 8.51 -5.85
C GLU A 74 -1.44 9.12 -4.48
N ALA A 75 -1.27 8.35 -3.39
CA ALA A 75 -1.51 8.82 -2.04
C ALA A 75 -0.55 8.18 -1.04
N ALA A 76 -0.15 8.96 -0.02
CA ALA A 76 0.64 8.44 1.08
C ALA A 76 -0.25 7.60 2.02
N PRO A 77 0.18 6.39 2.41
CA PRO A 77 -0.60 5.55 3.31
C PRO A 77 -0.65 6.15 4.71
N ARG A 78 -1.80 5.98 5.37
CA ARG A 78 -1.90 6.21 6.81
C ARG A 78 -1.23 5.07 7.57
N LEU A 79 -0.70 5.38 8.75
CA LEU A 79 0.02 4.41 9.56
C LEU A 79 -0.82 3.18 9.94
N ASP A 80 -2.09 3.37 10.31
CA ASP A 80 -3.04 2.29 10.58
C ASP A 80 -3.19 1.33 9.39
N VAL A 81 -3.29 1.86 8.17
CA VAL A 81 -3.34 1.04 6.95
C VAL A 81 -2.04 0.27 6.73
N VAL A 82 -0.87 0.88 6.99
CA VAL A 82 0.43 0.18 6.88
C VAL A 82 0.49 -1.01 7.84
N TYR A 83 0.04 -0.84 9.09
CA TYR A 83 0.01 -1.92 10.07
C TYR A 83 -0.89 -3.07 9.63
N GLU A 84 -2.11 -2.78 9.16
CA GLU A 84 -3.04 -3.82 8.72
C GLU A 84 -2.58 -4.54 7.46
N LEU A 85 -1.96 -3.82 6.51
CA LEU A 85 -1.34 -4.43 5.34
C LEU A 85 -0.18 -5.34 5.73
N ALA A 86 0.71 -4.88 6.60
CA ALA A 86 1.82 -5.68 7.08
C ALA A 86 1.34 -6.96 7.78
N HIS A 87 0.30 -6.84 8.61
CA HIS A 87 -0.32 -8.00 9.25
C HIS A 87 -0.92 -8.97 8.22
N LEU A 88 -1.65 -8.45 7.22
CA LEU A 88 -2.25 -9.25 6.16
C LEU A 88 -1.20 -10.04 5.34
N PHE A 89 -0.04 -9.42 5.09
CA PHE A 89 1.06 -10.03 4.35
C PHE A 89 2.01 -10.87 5.22
N GLY A 90 1.86 -10.85 6.55
CA GLY A 90 2.77 -11.54 7.47
C GLY A 90 4.18 -10.94 7.51
N VAL A 91 4.33 -9.64 7.25
CA VAL A 91 5.61 -8.92 7.22
C VAL A 91 5.67 -7.84 8.31
N SER A 92 6.82 -7.20 8.49
CA SER A 92 6.96 -6.06 9.40
C SER A 92 6.39 -4.79 8.76
N PRO A 93 5.74 -3.89 9.51
CA PRO A 93 5.36 -2.57 8.99
C PRO A 93 6.55 -1.75 8.46
N ARG A 94 7.76 -2.04 8.97
CA ARG A 94 9.00 -1.44 8.48
C ARG A 94 9.36 -1.84 7.05
N ASP A 95 8.86 -2.98 6.57
CA ASP A 95 9.10 -3.42 5.19
C ASP A 95 8.48 -2.45 4.16
N PHE A 96 7.55 -1.58 4.58
CA PHE A 96 6.94 -0.54 3.75
C PHE A 96 7.69 0.80 3.80
N LEU A 97 8.81 0.89 4.54
CA LEU A 97 9.63 2.09 4.66
C LEU A 97 11.00 1.85 4.01
N PRO A 98 11.56 2.86 3.33
CA PRO A 98 12.94 2.79 2.84
C PRO A 98 13.93 2.73 4.03
N GLU A 99 15.07 2.06 3.81
CA GLU A 99 16.19 2.01 4.77
C GLU A 99 16.85 3.38 5.02
#